data_AF-A0A1E5BA18-F1
#
_entry.id   AF-A0A1E5BA18-F1
#
_cell.length_a   1.000
_cell.length_b   1.000
_cell.length_c   1.000
_cell.angle_alpha   90.00
_cell.angle_beta   90.00
_cell.angle_gamma   90.00
#
_symmetry.space_group_name_H-M   'P 1'
#
loop_
_entity.id
_entity.type
_entity.pdbx_description
1 polymer ?
#
loop_
_entity_poly.entity_id
_entity_poly.type
_entity_poly.pdbx_seq_one_letter_code
_entity_poly.pdbx_strand_id
1 'polypeptide(L)'
;MKKQSISKEVLQMLDGVVESKATKEKLEQEASAARHEYKKQLEGAANLLHDQASKSDALADQFFTEEGVLYKGQLFLFDDEGALVVGMGPQVIEVEV
;
A
#
# COMPACT_ATOMS: atom_id res chain seq x y z
N MET A 1 -48.65 8.81 19.89
CA MET A 1 -47.43 8.01 19.62
C MET A 1 -47.08 7.22 20.88
N LYS A 2 -47.01 5.88 20.82
CA LYS A 2 -46.57 5.07 21.96
C LYS A 2 -45.05 5.21 22.07
N LYS A 3 -44.55 5.72 23.20
CA LYS A 3 -43.12 5.67 23.52
C LYS A 3 -42.75 4.21 23.75
N GLN A 4 -41.96 3.62 22.87
CA GLN A 4 -41.32 2.34 23.14
C GLN A 4 -40.22 2.57 24.19
N SER A 5 -40.28 1.86 25.31
CA SER A 5 -39.17 1.86 26.27
C SER A 5 -38.11 0.89 25.78
N ILE A 6 -36.95 1.42 25.41
CA ILE A 6 -35.76 0.63 25.09
C ILE A 6 -35.01 0.37 26.40
N SER A 7 -34.51 -0.85 26.62
CA SER A 7 -33.72 -1.15 27.82
C SER A 7 -32.38 -0.41 27.79
N LYS A 8 -31.80 -0.17 28.97
CA LYS A 8 -30.49 0.47 29.10
C LYS A 8 -29.39 -0.29 28.35
N GLU A 9 -29.44 -1.62 28.39
CA GLU A 9 -28.48 -2.49 27.71
C GLU A 9 -28.54 -2.32 26.18
N VAL A 10 -29.74 -2.22 25.62
CA VAL A 10 -29.92 -1.99 24.18
C VAL A 10 -29.40 -0.61 23.79
N LEU A 11 -29.63 0.42 24.60
CA LEU A 11 -29.07 1.75 24.35
C LEU A 11 -27.54 1.73 24.34
N GLN A 12 -26.92 1.09 25.33
CA GLN A 12 -25.45 0.97 25.40
C GLN A 12 -24.86 0.23 24.19
N MET A 13 -25.53 -0.82 23.73
CA MET A 13 -25.12 -1.54 22.53
C MET A 13 -25.24 -0.66 21.27
N LEU A 14 -26.31 0.12 21.14
CA LEU A 14 -26.49 1.05 20.03
C LEU A 14 -25.43 2.16 20.05
N ASP A 15 -25.11 2.70 21.22
CA ASP A 15 -24.03 3.69 21.38
C ASP A 15 -22.69 3.09 20.90
N GLY A 16 -22.36 1.87 21.32
CA GLY A 16 -21.15 1.17 20.87
C GLY A 16 -21.12 0.93 19.35
N VAL A 17 -22.25 0.64 18.72
CA VAL A 17 -22.36 0.50 17.26
C VAL A 17 -22.10 1.85 16.56
N VAL A 18 -22.65 2.94 17.07
CA VAL A 18 -22.46 4.29 16.52
C VAL A 18 -20.99 4.71 16.63
N GLU A 19 -20.37 4.50 17.78
CA GLU A 19 -18.95 4.80 18.01
C GLU A 19 -18.03 3.95 17.12
N SER A 20 -18.33 2.65 16.99
CA SER A 20 -17.59 1.75 16.12
C SER A 20 -17.69 2.15 14.65
N LYS A 21 -18.87 2.60 14.21
CA LYS A 21 -19.09 3.10 12.84
C LYS A 21 -18.24 4.35 12.58
N ALA A 22 -18.26 5.33 13.49
CA ALA A 22 -17.45 6.53 13.35
C ALA A 22 -15.95 6.21 13.29
N THR A 23 -15.49 5.26 14.10
CA THR A 23 -14.10 4.78 14.09
C THR A 23 -13.75 4.11 12.76
N LYS A 24 -14.63 3.25 12.25
CA LYS A 24 -14.46 2.60 10.94
C LYS A 24 -14.34 3.63 9.83
N GLU A 25 -15.25 4.60 9.76
CA GLU A 25 -15.24 5.65 8.73
C GLU A 25 -13.95 6.47 8.76
N LYS A 26 -13.44 6.80 9.95
CA LYS A 26 -12.15 7.49 10.11
C LYS A 26 -10.98 6.65 9.57
N LEU A 27 -10.91 5.37 9.94
CA LEU A 27 -9.84 4.48 9.47
C LEU A 27 -9.90 4.24 7.96
N GLU A 28 -11.09 4.19 7.37
CA GLU A 28 -11.25 4.10 5.91
C GLU A 28 -10.73 5.35 5.19
N GLN A 29 -10.97 6.54 5.76
CA GLN A 29 -10.43 7.80 5.23
C GLN A 29 -8.89 7.83 5.33
N GLU A 30 -8.33 7.45 6.47
CA GLU A 30 -6.87 7.37 6.67
C GLU A 30 -6.23 6.35 5.71
N ALA A 31 -6.84 5.17 5.55
CA ALA A 31 -6.38 4.16 4.61
C ALA A 31 -6.45 4.66 3.16
N SER A 32 -7.51 5.38 2.79
CA SER A 32 -7.63 5.99 1.46
C SER A 32 -6.55 7.04 1.21
N ALA A 33 -6.27 7.89 2.19
CA ALA A 33 -5.20 8.90 2.09
C ALA A 33 -3.82 8.24 1.95
N ALA A 34 -3.53 7.21 2.76
CA ALA A 34 -2.29 6.45 2.69
C ALA A 34 -2.11 5.76 1.33
N ARG A 35 -3.18 5.17 0.76
CA ARG A 35 -3.15 4.57 -0.59
C ARG A 35 -2.85 5.61 -1.66
N HIS A 36 -3.44 6.79 -1.56
CA HIS A 36 -3.21 7.87 -2.53
C HIS A 36 -1.77 8.36 -2.48
N GLU A 37 -1.24 8.61 -1.28
CA GLU A 37 0.15 9.04 -1.11
C GLU A 37 1.13 7.98 -1.58
N TYR A 38 0.90 6.70 -1.22
CA TYR A 38 1.72 5.59 -1.71
C TYR A 38 1.75 5.52 -3.25
N LYS A 39 0.58 5.60 -3.89
CA LYS A 39 0.48 5.60 -5.37
C LYS A 39 1.25 6.77 -5.98
N LYS A 40 1.14 7.96 -5.41
CA LYS A 40 1.87 9.15 -5.87
C LYS A 40 3.39 8.96 -5.77
N GLN A 41 3.89 8.39 -4.68
CA GLN A 41 5.31 8.10 -4.52
C GLN A 41 5.79 7.04 -5.53
N LEU A 42 4.98 6.01 -5.77
CA LEU A 42 5.26 4.95 -6.74
C LEU A 42 5.35 5.50 -8.18
N GLU A 43 4.37 6.31 -8.59
CA GLU A 43 4.38 6.98 -9.90
C GLU A 43 5.57 7.94 -10.04
N GLY A 44 5.90 8.69 -8.99
CA GLY A 44 7.07 9.57 -8.97
C GLY A 44 8.39 8.80 -9.13
N ALA A 45 8.53 7.67 -8.43
CA ALA A 45 9.69 6.79 -8.57
C ALA A 45 9.78 6.18 -9.97
N ALA A 46 8.67 5.69 -10.51
CA ALA A 46 8.61 5.14 -11.86
C ALA A 46 9.06 6.16 -12.91
N ASN A 47 8.49 7.37 -12.86
CA ASN A 47 8.84 8.46 -13.79
C ASN A 47 10.32 8.85 -13.69
N LEU A 48 10.86 8.92 -12.47
CA LEU A 48 12.28 9.23 -12.26
C LEU A 48 13.18 8.13 -12.84
N LEU A 49 12.85 6.86 -12.60
CA LEU A 49 13.62 5.73 -13.13
C LEU A 49 13.59 5.69 -14.66
N HIS A 50 12.42 5.91 -15.28
CA HIS A 50 12.29 6.06 -16.73
C HIS A 50 13.16 7.20 -17.28
N ASP A 51 13.10 8.38 -16.65
CA ASP A 51 13.92 9.53 -17.06
C ASP A 51 15.43 9.25 -16.93
N GLN A 52 15.86 8.60 -15.85
CA GLN A 52 17.28 8.29 -15.64
C GLN A 52 17.77 7.18 -16.55
N ALA A 53 16.97 6.13 -16.79
CA ALA A 53 17.32 5.04 -17.70
C ALA A 53 17.45 5.53 -19.14
N SER A 54 16.64 6.51 -19.57
CA SER A 54 16.78 7.13 -20.89
C SER A 54 18.14 7.83 -21.10
N LYS A 55 18.88 8.09 -20.01
CA LYS A 55 20.18 8.79 -20.00
C LYS A 55 21.36 7.84 -19.75
N SER A 56 21.12 6.58 -19.38
CA SER A 56 22.15 5.62 -19.00
C SER A 56 21.73 4.19 -19.26
N ASP A 57 22.36 3.55 -20.25
CA ASP A 57 22.13 2.15 -20.61
C ASP A 57 22.40 1.21 -19.41
N ALA A 58 23.45 1.49 -18.64
CA ALA A 58 23.77 0.68 -17.45
C ALA A 58 22.67 0.74 -16.38
N LEU A 59 22.00 1.89 -16.22
CA LEU A 59 20.88 2.02 -15.29
C LEU A 59 19.62 1.38 -15.87
N ALA A 60 19.42 1.48 -17.19
CA ALA A 60 18.34 0.78 -17.88
C ALA A 60 18.47 -0.74 -17.68
N ASP A 61 19.65 -1.30 -17.92
CA ASP A 61 19.94 -2.72 -17.69
C ASP A 61 19.74 -3.12 -16.23
N GLN A 62 20.01 -2.24 -15.27
CA GLN A 62 19.83 -2.57 -13.86
C GLN A 62 18.36 -2.63 -13.44
N PHE A 63 17.51 -1.72 -13.94
CA PHE A 63 16.13 -1.56 -13.45
C PHE A 63 15.04 -2.15 -14.34
N PHE A 64 15.32 -2.34 -15.63
CA PHE A 64 14.36 -2.86 -16.62
C PHE A 64 14.62 -4.33 -16.99
N THR A 65 15.39 -5.05 -16.17
CA THR A 65 15.49 -6.51 -16.25
C THR A 65 14.32 -7.19 -15.56
N GLU A 66 14.04 -8.42 -15.96
CA GLU A 66 13.00 -9.26 -15.36
C GLU A 66 13.27 -9.58 -13.88
N GLU A 67 14.51 -9.44 -13.42
CA GLU A 67 14.90 -9.70 -12.03
C GLU A 67 14.56 -8.55 -11.07
N GLY A 68 14.41 -7.32 -11.58
CA GLY A 68 14.15 -6.13 -10.79
C GLY A 68 15.27 -5.77 -9.79
N VAL A 69 14.95 -4.89 -8.84
CA VAL A 69 15.90 -4.36 -7.85
C VAL A 69 15.39 -4.61 -6.43
N LEU A 70 16.18 -5.32 -5.62
CA LEU A 70 15.90 -5.54 -4.20
C LEU A 70 16.42 -4.37 -3.36
N TYR A 71 15.51 -3.68 -2.67
CA TYR A 71 15.85 -2.60 -1.74
C TYR A 71 15.06 -2.72 -0.45
N LYS A 72 15.75 -2.79 0.69
CA LYS A 72 15.15 -2.94 2.04
C LYS A 72 14.15 -4.11 2.13
N GLY A 73 14.47 -5.24 1.48
CA GLY A 73 13.60 -6.43 1.45
C GLY A 73 12.35 -6.30 0.57
N GLN A 74 12.23 -5.22 -0.19
CA GLN A 74 11.18 -5.02 -1.19
C GLN A 74 11.79 -5.17 -2.59
N LEU A 75 11.12 -5.91 -3.45
CA LEU A 75 11.49 -6.06 -4.85
C LEU A 75 10.76 -5.00 -5.68
N PHE A 76 11.53 -4.19 -6.42
CA PHE A 76 11.03 -3.19 -7.35
C PHE A 76 11.23 -3.70 -8.77
N LEU A 77 10.15 -3.87 -9.52
CA LEU A 77 10.19 -4.39 -10.89
C LEU A 77 9.22 -3.63 -11.77
N PHE A 78 9.56 -3.45 -13.03
CA PHE A 78 8.62 -2.96 -14.03
C PHE A 78 7.86 -4.15 -14.62
N ASP A 79 6.54 -4.05 -14.68
CA ASP A 79 5.72 -5.04 -15.38
C ASP A 79 5.79 -4.85 -16.92
N ASP A 80 5.09 -5.71 -17.65
CA ASP A 80 5.02 -5.68 -19.11
C ASP A 80 4.31 -4.44 -19.67
N GLU A 81 3.52 -3.76 -18.83
CA GLU A 81 2.88 -2.48 -19.16
C GLU A 81 3.79 -1.27 -18.83
N GLY A 82 4.98 -1.50 -18.25
CA GLY A 82 5.93 -0.47 -17.88
C GLY A 82 5.58 0.28 -16.59
N ALA A 83 4.70 -0.29 -15.76
CA ALA A 83 4.37 0.23 -14.44
C ALA A 83 5.33 -0.34 -13.38
N LEU A 84 5.74 0.51 -12.43
CA LEU A 84 6.58 0.08 -11.31
C LEU A 84 5.73 -0.67 -10.28
N VAL A 85 6.08 -1.92 -10.02
CA VAL A 85 5.46 -2.79 -9.03
C VAL A 85 6.43 -3.02 -7.88
N VAL A 86 5.89 -3.05 -6.66
CA VAL A 86 6.66 -3.33 -5.44
C VAL A 86 6.09 -4.58 -4.78
N GLY A 87 6.93 -5.61 -4.68
CA GLY A 87 6.61 -6.89 -4.03
C GLY A 87 7.51 -7.17 -2.84
N MET A 88 7.19 -8.24 -2.10
CA MET A 88 8.13 -8.78 -1.13
C MET A 88 9.30 -9.44 -1.86
N GLY A 89 10.53 -9.09 -1.48
CA GLY A 89 11.71 -9.74 -2.01
C GLY A 89 11.86 -11.20 -1.55
N PRO A 90 12.67 -12.02 -2.24
CA PRO A 90 12.97 -13.36 -1.80
C PRO A 90 13.59 -13.32 -0.39
N GLN A 91 13.10 -14.18 0.51
CA GLN A 91 13.76 -14.38 1.80
C GLN A 91 15.05 -15.16 1.56
N VAL A 92 16.20 -14.49 1.68
CA VAL A 92 17.49 -15.17 1.68
C VAL A 92 17.65 -15.82 3.06
N ILE A 93 17.38 -17.14 3.13
CA ILE A 93 17.72 -17.95 4.30
C ILE A 93 19.15 -18.41 4.09
N GLU A 94 20.11 -17.80 4.79
CA GLU A 94 21.48 -18.30 4.84
C GLU A 94 21.46 -19.65 5.58
N VAL A 95 21.72 -20.74 4.85
CA VAL A 95 21.95 -22.05 5.45
C VAL A 95 23.45 -22.15 5.72
N GLU A 96 23.86 -22.04 6.98
CA GLU A 96 25.21 -22.44 7.39
C GLU A 96 25.36 -23.95 7.12
N VAL A 97 26.34 -24.33 6.30
CA VAL A 97 26.71 -25.72 5.99
C VAL A 97 27.84 -26.17 6.90
#